data_AF-A0A661HNG6-F1
#
_entry.id   AF-A0A661HNG6-F1
#
_cell.length_a   1.000
_cell.length_b   1.000
_cell.length_c   1.000
_cell.angle_alpha   90.00
_cell.angle_beta   90.00
_cell.angle_gamma   90.00
#
_symmetry.space_group_name_H-M   'P 1'
#
loop_
_entity.id
_entity.type
_entity.pdbx_description
1 polymer ?
#
loop_
_entity_poly.entity_id
_entity_poly.type
_entity_poly.pdbx_seq_one_letter_code
_entity_poly.pdbx_strand_id
1 'polypeptide(L)'
;MELSYLDIIYIIAAVAVGWFLSYIKSRFEIRTHKKELKEYKEHLNRQMKLTNEGSKNLEEELNTLKKENENLRVTVQTLGQKPGRAEIRLLNIYDGALRKMMLKAPGFSSSWEVSLQESEREYEDNEKGLKSIMKKVFGPSLTQNIEMPVKPDENKETFGN
;
A
#
# COMPACT_ATOMS: atom_id res chain seq x y z
N MET A 1 -65.91 -78.05 -4.73
CA MET A 1 -65.55 -76.92 -5.61
C MET A 1 -64.11 -77.16 -6.04
N GLU A 2 -63.94 -77.83 -7.19
CA GLU A 2 -62.63 -78.04 -7.80
C GLU A 2 -62.16 -76.68 -8.33
N LEU A 3 -61.09 -76.13 -7.77
CA LEU A 3 -60.47 -74.93 -8.31
C LEU A 3 -59.92 -75.27 -9.69
N SER A 4 -60.49 -74.67 -10.73
CA SER A 4 -60.07 -74.90 -12.11
C SER A 4 -58.62 -74.44 -12.28
N TYR A 5 -57.82 -75.17 -13.05
CA TYR A 5 -56.41 -74.86 -13.32
C TYR A 5 -56.20 -73.41 -13.81
N LEU A 6 -57.19 -72.86 -14.53
CA LEU A 6 -57.18 -71.47 -14.99
C LEU A 6 -57.21 -70.46 -13.83
N ASP A 7 -57.98 -70.72 -12.77
CA ASP A 7 -58.08 -69.83 -11.60
C ASP A 7 -56.73 -69.72 -10.88
N ILE A 8 -55.99 -70.84 -10.79
CA ILE A 8 -54.65 -70.89 -10.17
C ILE A 8 -53.66 -70.04 -11.00
N ILE A 9 -53.71 -70.12 -12.33
CA ILE A 9 -52.86 -69.31 -13.21
C ILE A 9 -53.16 -67.82 -13.04
N TYR A 10 -54.44 -67.43 -12.98
CA TYR A 10 -54.82 -66.02 -12.81
C TYR A 10 -54.36 -65.45 -11.47
N ILE A 11 -54.44 -66.23 -10.38
CA ILE A 11 -53.94 -65.81 -9.06
C ILE A 11 -52.41 -65.61 -9.09
N ILE A 12 -51.67 -66.55 -9.69
CA ILE A 12 -50.21 -66.44 -9.82
C ILE A 12 -49.84 -65.22 -10.68
N ALA A 13 -50.54 -65.00 -11.79
CA ALA A 13 -50.34 -63.84 -12.65
C ALA A 13 -50.61 -62.52 -11.90
N ALA A 14 -51.67 -62.44 -11.10
CA ALA A 14 -51.98 -61.25 -10.30
C ALA A 14 -50.89 -60.94 -9.26
N VAL A 15 -50.37 -61.97 -8.57
CA VAL A 15 -49.26 -61.82 -7.61
C VAL A 15 -47.98 -61.39 -8.31
N ALA A 16 -47.67 -61.98 -9.47
CA ALA A 16 -46.49 -61.62 -10.26
C ALA A 16 -46.55 -60.17 -10.75
N VAL A 17 -47.72 -59.71 -11.23
CA VAL A 17 -47.92 -58.32 -11.65
C VAL A 17 -47.82 -57.36 -10.46
N GLY A 18 -48.41 -57.70 -9.30
CA GLY A 18 -48.29 -56.89 -8.08
C GLY A 18 -46.85 -56.75 -7.61
N TRP A 19 -46.09 -57.85 -7.63
CA TRP A 19 -44.66 -57.84 -7.30
C TRP A 19 -43.85 -57.02 -8.30
N PHE A 20 -44.12 -57.16 -9.60
CA PHE A 20 -43.43 -56.42 -10.66
C PHE A 20 -43.67 -54.90 -10.56
N LEU A 21 -44.91 -54.47 -10.33
CA LEU A 21 -45.25 -53.05 -10.15
C LEU A 21 -44.60 -52.47 -8.89
N SER A 22 -44.60 -53.23 -7.78
CA SER A 22 -43.91 -52.84 -6.55
C SER A 22 -42.40 -52.71 -6.76
N TYR A 23 -41.79 -53.64 -7.48
CA TYR A 23 -40.38 -53.62 -7.83
C TYR A 23 -40.01 -52.41 -8.70
N ILE A 24 -40.82 -52.11 -9.73
CA ILE A 24 -40.64 -50.91 -10.55
C ILE A 24 -40.70 -49.65 -9.66
N LYS A 25 -41.74 -49.51 -8.83
CA LYS A 25 -41.94 -48.31 -8.00
C LYS A 25 -40.76 -48.08 -7.05
N SER A 26 -40.32 -49.13 -6.37
CA SER A 26 -39.16 -49.08 -5.46
C SER A 26 -37.88 -48.63 -6.18
N ARG A 27 -37.65 -49.09 -7.41
CA ARG A 27 -36.47 -48.68 -8.19
C ARG A 27 -36.52 -47.21 -8.61
N PHE A 28 -37.70 -46.64 -8.85
CA PHE A 28 -37.85 -45.20 -9.12
C PHE A 28 -37.59 -44.37 -7.87
N GLU A 29 -38.11 -44.77 -6.71
CA GLU A 29 -37.94 -44.06 -5.43
C GLU A 29 -36.47 -44.06 -4.96
N ILE A 30 -35.77 -45.17 -5.15
CA ILE A 30 -34.31 -45.24 -4.88
C ILE A 30 -33.54 -44.31 -5.82
N ARG A 31 -33.98 -44.14 -7.07
CA ARG A 31 -33.34 -43.23 -8.03
C ARG A 31 -33.56 -41.77 -7.68
N THR A 32 -34.75 -41.38 -7.22
CA THR A 32 -35.04 -40.01 -6.78
C THR A 32 -34.22 -39.67 -5.53
N HIS A 33 -34.20 -40.52 -4.51
CA HIS A 33 -33.40 -40.26 -3.31
C HIS A 33 -31.90 -40.22 -3.58
N LYS A 34 -31.38 -41.04 -4.49
CA LYS A 34 -29.98 -40.95 -4.93
C LYS A 34 -29.69 -39.64 -5.65
N LYS A 35 -30.63 -39.12 -6.44
CA LYS A 35 -30.50 -37.83 -7.12
C LYS A 35 -30.48 -36.69 -6.11
N GLU A 36 -31.43 -36.68 -5.16
CA GLU A 36 -31.50 -35.70 -4.07
C GLU A 36 -30.23 -35.71 -3.22
N LEU A 37 -29.74 -36.88 -2.83
CA LEU A 37 -28.47 -37.00 -2.09
C LEU A 37 -27.27 -36.48 -2.87
N LYS A 38 -27.24 -36.71 -4.19
CA LYS A 38 -26.17 -36.18 -5.04
C LYS A 38 -26.23 -34.65 -5.09
N GLU A 39 -27.42 -34.11 -5.27
CA GLU A 39 -27.66 -32.67 -5.33
C GLU A 39 -27.34 -31.98 -4.00
N TYR A 40 -27.72 -32.56 -2.86
CA TYR A 40 -27.32 -32.05 -1.53
C TYR A 40 -25.81 -32.09 -1.31
N LYS A 41 -25.13 -33.17 -1.71
CA LYS A 41 -23.67 -33.25 -1.64
C LYS A 41 -23.01 -32.20 -2.51
N GLU A 42 -23.55 -31.96 -3.70
CA GLU A 42 -23.04 -30.94 -4.62
C GLU A 42 -23.25 -29.52 -4.07
N HIS A 43 -24.43 -29.23 -3.51
CA HIS A 43 -24.69 -27.97 -2.82
C HIS A 43 -23.77 -27.74 -1.64
N LEU A 44 -23.53 -28.77 -0.80
CA LEU A 44 -22.62 -28.66 0.33
C LEU A 44 -21.19 -28.40 -0.12
N ASN A 45 -20.70 -29.13 -1.13
CA ASN A 45 -19.38 -28.90 -1.69
C ASN A 45 -19.24 -27.50 -2.29
N ARG A 46 -20.28 -27.00 -2.98
CA ARG A 46 -20.29 -25.63 -3.51
C ARG A 46 -20.26 -24.59 -2.38
N GLN A 47 -21.04 -24.78 -1.32
CA GLN A 47 -21.01 -23.88 -0.16
C GLN A 47 -19.66 -23.92 0.55
N MET A 48 -19.11 -25.10 0.79
CA MET A 48 -17.78 -25.24 1.42
C MET A 48 -16.69 -24.59 0.57
N LYS A 49 -16.74 -24.77 -0.75
CA LYS A 49 -15.81 -24.11 -1.67
C LYS A 49 -15.97 -22.59 -1.62
N LEU A 50 -17.19 -22.08 -1.67
CA LEU A 50 -17.46 -20.64 -1.60
C LEU A 50 -17.02 -20.03 -0.26
N THR A 51 -17.31 -20.71 0.86
CA THR A 51 -16.86 -20.27 2.19
C THR A 51 -15.35 -20.29 2.28
N ASN A 52 -14.68 -21.33 1.77
CA ASN A 52 -13.22 -21.40 1.79
C ASN A 52 -12.57 -20.33 0.90
N GLU A 53 -13.13 -20.07 -0.29
CA GLU A 53 -12.68 -18.97 -1.16
C GLU A 53 -12.90 -17.61 -0.50
N GLY A 54 -14.05 -17.37 0.12
CA GLY A 54 -14.33 -16.14 0.88
C GLY A 54 -13.39 -15.97 2.08
N SER A 55 -13.14 -17.03 2.85
CA SER A 55 -12.19 -17.01 3.97
C SER A 55 -10.76 -16.74 3.51
N LYS A 56 -10.32 -17.32 2.39
CA LYS A 56 -9.00 -17.05 1.81
C LYS A 56 -8.86 -15.59 1.37
N ASN A 57 -9.86 -15.04 0.70
CA ASN A 57 -9.84 -13.63 0.28
C ASN A 57 -9.76 -12.72 1.51
N LEU A 58 -10.53 -13.01 2.57
CA LEU A 58 -10.48 -12.23 3.81
C LEU A 58 -9.11 -12.33 4.49
N GLU A 59 -8.50 -13.51 4.51
CA GLU A 59 -7.15 -13.70 5.04
C GLU A 59 -6.08 -12.96 4.22
N GLU A 60 -6.22 -12.96 2.88
CA GLU A 60 -5.37 -12.19 1.98
C GLU A 60 -5.52 -10.69 2.21
N GLU A 61 -6.75 -10.17 2.30
CA GLU A 61 -7.03 -8.77 2.63
C GLU A 61 -6.47 -8.37 4.00
N LEU A 62 -6.55 -9.24 5.02
CA LEU A 62 -5.92 -8.97 6.30
C LEU A 62 -4.40 -8.92 6.21
N ASN A 63 -3.80 -9.80 5.41
CA ASN A 63 -2.36 -9.81 5.22
C ASN A 63 -1.88 -8.58 4.42
N THR A 64 -2.62 -8.15 3.39
CA THR A 64 -2.32 -6.91 2.67
C THR A 64 -2.46 -5.70 3.59
N LEU A 65 -3.54 -5.58 4.35
CA LEU A 65 -3.73 -4.47 5.30
C LEU A 65 -2.63 -4.43 6.37
N LYS A 66 -2.24 -5.58 6.93
CA LYS A 66 -1.14 -5.64 7.90
C LYS A 66 0.18 -5.16 7.29
N LYS A 67 0.46 -5.58 6.05
CA LYS A 67 1.65 -5.16 5.31
C LYS A 67 1.64 -3.67 5.00
N GLU A 68 0.51 -3.14 4.57
CA GLU A 68 0.33 -1.70 4.32
C GLU A 68 0.45 -0.89 5.61
N ASN A 69 -0.12 -1.38 6.72
CA ASN A 69 -0.02 -0.73 8.01
C ASN A 69 1.44 -0.64 8.49
N GLU A 70 2.19 -1.73 8.41
CA GLU A 70 3.62 -1.72 8.75
C GLU A 70 4.40 -0.79 7.81
N ASN A 71 4.12 -0.84 6.50
CA ASN A 71 4.77 0.04 5.54
C ASN A 71 4.47 1.52 5.82
N LEU A 72 3.22 1.86 6.15
CA LEU A 72 2.83 3.20 6.57
C LEU A 72 3.52 3.60 7.87
N ARG A 73 3.62 2.70 8.86
CA ARG A 73 4.33 2.96 10.11
C ARG A 73 5.80 3.31 9.87
N VAL A 74 6.49 2.50 9.06
CA VAL A 74 7.88 2.74 8.65
C VAL A 74 7.98 4.03 7.84
N THR A 75 7.04 4.30 6.94
CA THR A 75 6.98 5.52 6.14
C THR A 75 6.82 6.75 7.03
N VAL A 76 5.94 6.72 8.03
CA VAL A 76 5.76 7.83 8.99
C VAL A 76 7.04 8.05 9.80
N GLN A 77 7.69 6.98 10.27
CA GLN A 77 8.96 7.08 11.00
C GLN A 77 10.07 7.67 10.13
N THR A 78 10.22 7.20 8.89
CA THR A 78 11.21 7.70 7.94
C THR A 78 10.91 9.14 7.50
N LEU A 79 9.65 9.53 7.33
CA LEU A 79 9.26 10.93 7.11
C LEU A 79 9.66 11.84 8.28
N GLY A 80 9.62 11.32 9.50
CA GLY A 80 10.10 12.02 10.69
C GLY A 80 11.62 12.16 10.76
N GLN A 81 12.36 11.29 10.07
CA GLN A 81 13.82 11.30 10.01
C GLN A 81 14.38 12.07 8.80
N LYS A 82 13.53 12.61 7.92
CA LYS A 82 14.00 13.45 6.80
C LYS A 82 14.80 14.65 7.35
N PRO A 83 16.04 14.86 6.88
CA PRO A 83 16.84 16.03 7.28
C PRO A 83 16.05 17.30 6.96
N GLY A 84 15.98 18.22 7.91
CA GLY A 84 15.10 19.39 7.88
C GLY A 84 13.85 19.31 8.77
N ARG A 85 13.13 18.18 8.88
CA ARG A 85 11.97 18.11 9.82
C ARG A 85 12.38 18.01 11.28
N ALA A 86 13.52 17.35 11.55
CA ALA A 86 14.10 17.32 12.89
C ALA A 86 14.53 18.73 13.33
N GLU A 87 15.12 19.50 12.42
CA GLU A 87 15.52 20.89 12.65
C GLU A 87 14.29 21.79 12.85
N ILE A 88 13.25 21.67 12.02
CA ILE A 88 11.99 22.41 12.19
C ILE A 88 11.32 22.05 13.52
N ARG A 89 11.33 20.77 13.92
CA ARG A 89 10.80 20.35 15.22
C ARG A 89 11.59 20.99 16.36
N LEU A 90 12.91 20.96 16.27
CA LEU A 90 13.80 21.56 17.26
C LEU A 90 13.58 23.08 17.36
N LEU A 91 13.44 23.76 16.22
CA LEU A 91 13.16 25.20 16.15
C LEU A 91 11.82 25.55 16.82
N ASN A 92 10.77 24.76 16.58
CA ASN A 92 9.48 24.93 17.26
C ASN A 92 9.57 24.70 18.79
N ILE A 93 10.36 23.72 19.23
CA ILE A 93 10.59 23.47 20.65
C ILE A 93 11.31 24.66 21.28
N TYR A 94 12.32 25.21 20.61
CA TYR A 94 13.03 26.40 21.07
C TYR A 94 12.13 27.63 21.13
N ASP A 95 11.30 27.90 20.12
CA ASP A 95 10.33 29.01 20.15
C ASP A 95 9.36 28.86 21.34
N GLY A 96 8.83 27.65 21.56
CA GLY A 96 7.97 27.36 22.70
C GLY A 96 8.67 27.52 24.06
N ALA A 97 9.94 27.16 24.15
CA ALA A 97 10.75 27.35 25.36
C ALA A 97 11.05 28.84 25.61
N LEU A 98 11.40 29.59 24.57
CA LEU A 98 11.66 31.03 24.64
C LEU A 98 10.43 31.80 25.10
N ARG A 99 9.25 31.52 24.52
CA ARG A 99 7.98 32.13 24.98
C ARG A 99 7.72 31.86 26.46
N LYS A 100 7.98 30.65 26.93
CA LYS A 100 7.84 30.30 28.36
C LYS A 100 8.85 31.02 29.24
N MET A 101 10.08 31.22 28.77
CA MET A 101 11.11 31.98 29.50
C MET A 101 10.77 33.47 29.57
N MET A 102 10.31 34.07 28.47
CA MET A 102 9.84 35.46 28.43
C MET A 102 8.72 35.73 29.43
N LEU A 103 7.83 34.77 29.64
CA LEU A 103 6.75 34.88 30.64
C LEU A 103 7.25 34.73 32.09
N LYS A 104 8.35 34.01 32.31
CA LYS A 104 8.86 33.68 33.66
C LYS A 104 9.94 34.63 34.17
N ALA A 105 10.66 35.31 33.28
CA ALA A 105 11.80 36.14 33.64
C ALA A 105 11.61 37.57 33.11
N PRO A 106 11.32 38.56 33.98
CA PRO A 106 11.25 39.96 33.57
C PRO A 106 12.62 40.45 33.04
N GLY A 107 12.62 41.13 31.91
CA GLY A 107 13.84 41.62 31.24
C GLY A 107 14.56 40.59 30.34
N PHE A 108 14.15 39.32 30.36
CA PHE A 108 14.73 38.30 29.48
C PHE A 108 14.50 38.62 28.00
N SER A 109 13.31 39.11 27.62
CA SER A 109 12.98 39.41 26.23
C SER A 109 13.91 40.45 25.61
N SER A 110 14.24 41.53 26.34
CA SER A 110 15.12 42.59 25.84
C SER A 110 16.57 42.13 25.72
N SER A 111 17.07 41.36 26.70
CA SER A 111 18.43 40.82 26.63
C SER A 111 18.55 39.77 25.52
N TRP A 112 17.52 38.96 25.32
CA TRP A 112 17.48 37.98 24.24
C TRP A 112 17.46 38.63 22.86
N GLU A 113 16.68 39.69 22.67
CA GLU A 113 16.61 40.43 21.40
C GLU A 113 17.96 41.09 21.04
N VAL A 114 18.64 41.69 22.01
CA VAL A 114 19.99 42.26 21.81
C VAL A 114 21.00 41.17 21.46
N SER A 115 21.01 40.05 22.21
CA SER A 115 21.92 38.93 21.92
C SER A 115 21.61 38.25 20.58
N LEU A 116 20.35 38.22 20.14
CA LEU A 116 19.96 37.71 18.84
C LEU A 116 20.52 38.60 17.72
N GLN A 117 20.33 39.91 17.84
CA GLN A 117 20.83 40.89 16.87
C GLN A 117 22.37 40.88 16.78
N GLU A 118 23.06 40.73 17.92
CA GLU A 118 24.52 40.58 17.96
C GLU A 118 24.97 39.28 17.28
N SER A 119 24.28 38.17 17.54
CA SER A 119 24.57 36.87 16.90
C SER A 119 24.33 36.89 15.38
N GLU A 120 23.27 37.54 14.91
CA GLU A 120 23.00 37.72 13.47
C GLU A 120 24.12 38.50 12.79
N ARG A 121 24.59 39.56 13.45
CA ARG A 121 25.69 40.39 12.94
C ARG A 121 27.01 39.62 12.88
N GLU A 122 27.35 38.87 13.93
CA GLU A 122 28.54 38.01 13.93
C GLU A 122 28.48 36.92 12.86
N TYR A 123 27.30 36.35 12.61
CA TYR A 123 27.10 35.35 11.57
C TYR A 123 27.30 35.95 10.17
N GLU A 124 26.71 37.11 9.89
CA GLU A 124 26.93 37.82 8.63
C GLU A 124 28.41 38.19 8.39
N ASP A 125 29.08 38.66 9.45
CA ASP A 125 30.49 39.06 9.37
C ASP A 125 31.39 37.83 9.17
N ASN A 126 31.05 36.67 9.74
CA ASN A 126 31.73 35.40 9.50
C ASN A 126 31.50 34.88 8.07
N GLU A 127 30.29 34.96 7.51
CA GLU A 127 30.04 34.58 6.11
C GLU A 127 30.81 35.48 5.12
N LYS A 128 30.87 36.79 5.39
CA LYS A 128 31.68 37.75 4.61
C LYS A 128 33.18 37.47 4.78
N GLY A 129 33.63 37.13 5.99
CA GLY A 129 34.99 36.74 6.33
C GLY A 129 35.45 35.48 5.58
N LEU A 130 34.63 34.41 5.59
CA LEU A 130 34.90 33.17 4.87
C LEU A 130 34.94 33.36 3.35
N LYS A 131 34.04 34.20 2.78
CA LYS A 131 34.09 34.59 1.36
C LYS A 131 35.38 35.34 1.02
N SER A 132 35.86 36.22 1.90
CA SER A 132 37.13 36.94 1.70
C SER A 132 38.35 36.01 1.76
N ILE A 133 38.32 35.02 2.65
CA ILE A 133 39.39 34.00 2.79
C ILE A 133 39.39 33.08 1.58
N MET A 134 38.23 32.58 1.13
CA MET A 134 38.13 31.82 -0.13
C MET A 134 38.66 32.64 -1.31
N LYS A 135 38.27 33.91 -1.46
CA LYS A 135 38.76 34.76 -2.56
C LYS A 135 40.27 34.99 -2.49
N LYS A 136 40.86 35.04 -1.30
CA LYS A 136 42.30 35.22 -1.08
C LYS A 136 43.11 33.94 -1.31
N VAL A 137 42.50 32.77 -1.07
CA VAL A 137 43.11 31.45 -1.32
C VAL A 137 42.91 30.98 -2.76
N PHE A 138 41.86 31.46 -3.45
CA PHE A 138 41.50 31.03 -4.82
C PHE A 138 41.63 32.10 -5.92
N GLY A 139 42.14 33.31 -5.66
CA GLY A 139 42.42 34.29 -6.72
C GLY A 139 43.86 34.19 -7.26
N PRO A 140 44.18 34.63 -8.49
CA PRO A 140 43.47 34.58 -9.77
C PRO A 140 44.09 33.48 -10.67
N SER A 141 44.21 32.24 -10.20
CA SER A 141 44.71 31.13 -11.05
C SER A 141 43.59 30.35 -11.74
N LEU A 142 42.32 30.73 -11.52
CA LEU A 142 41.15 30.07 -12.08
C LEU A 142 40.33 30.97 -13.02
N THR A 143 40.99 31.88 -13.75
CA THR A 143 40.35 32.67 -14.83
C THR A 143 40.77 32.23 -16.24
N GLN A 144 41.45 31.08 -16.39
CA GLN A 144 41.91 30.58 -17.70
C GLN A 144 41.09 29.37 -18.20
N ASN A 145 39.77 29.30 -17.96
CA ASN A 145 38.93 28.27 -18.57
C ASN A 145 37.45 28.63 -18.67
N ILE A 146 37.14 29.91 -18.91
CA ILE A 146 35.82 30.28 -19.46
C ILE A 146 36.07 31.03 -20.77
N GLU A 147 36.78 30.37 -21.68
CA GLU A 147 36.71 30.72 -23.10
C GLU A 147 35.50 29.96 -23.65
N MET A 148 34.37 30.66 -23.73
CA MET A 148 33.20 30.16 -24.45
C MET A 148 33.60 29.93 -25.91
N PRO A 149 33.22 28.82 -26.56
CA PRO A 149 33.57 28.60 -27.96
C PRO A 149 32.80 29.60 -28.83
N VAL A 150 33.50 30.62 -29.31
CA VAL A 150 33.06 31.46 -30.42
C VAL A 150 33.03 30.58 -31.67
N LYS A 151 31.82 30.36 -32.19
CA LYS A 151 31.59 29.77 -33.51
C LYS A 151 32.20 30.69 -34.58
N PRO A 152 33.11 30.23 -35.44
CA PRO A 152 33.59 31.06 -36.54
C PRO A 152 32.54 31.07 -37.66
N ASP A 153 32.05 32.26 -37.99
CA ASP A 153 31.25 32.53 -39.18
C ASP A 153 32.12 32.34 -40.43
N GLU A 154 31.64 31.49 -41.33
CA GLU A 154 32.17 31.23 -42.65
C GLU A 154 31.79 32.39 -43.60
N ASN A 155 32.77 32.84 -44.37
CA ASN A 155 32.64 33.49 -45.69
C ASN A 155 32.10 34.93 -45.76
N LYS A 156 33.05 35.89 -45.84
CA LYS A 156 33.00 36.97 -46.84
C LYS A 156 34.38 37.22 -47.46
N GLU A 157 34.52 36.69 -48.68
CA GLU A 157 35.03 37.36 -49.88
C GLU A 157 36.45 37.96 -49.82
N THR A 158 37.37 37.22 -50.44
CA THR A 158 38.60 37.72 -51.03
C THR A 158 38.28 38.70 -52.16
N PHE A 159 38.99 39.83 -52.13
CA PHE A 159 38.94 40.95 -53.07
C PHE A 159 39.29 40.58 -54.52
N GLY A 160 38.82 41.41 -55.43
CA GLY A 160 38.82 41.23 -56.89
C GLY A 160 40.16 41.00 -57.58
N ASN A 161 40.08 40.23 -58.66
CA ASN A 161 40.41 40.62 -60.04
C ASN A 161 39.76 39.63 -61.01
#